data_AF-K9ZFM1-F1
#
_entry.id   AF-K9ZFM1-F1
#
_cell.length_a   1.000
_cell.length_b   1.000
_cell.length_c   1.000
_cell.angle_alpha   90.00
_cell.angle_beta   90.00
_cell.angle_gamma   90.00
#
_symmetry.space_group_name_H-M   'P 1'
#
loop_
_entity.id
_entity.type
_entity.pdbx_description
1 polymer ?
#
loop_
_entity_poly.entity_id
_entity_poly.type
_entity_poly.pdbx_seq_one_letter_code
_entity_poly.pdbx_strand_id
1 'polypeptide(L)'
;MLNIHLWKIFTHSTTAVVLLTTVNIALPSVSLAQQQPVSSSSISTDYLLGGGDRIRVNVFEVPEYTGEYQVPPGGAINMPLIGSISVLGLTTEQASDEIARRYARFLKRPLISVNLLSSRPINVFVAGEVTRPGSYTLSLEGSGGDSPGVQYPTVLAALTTAQGVTLAADVTKVQLRRKIGRSGEQVVSFNLKELTQTGRISQDITLRDGDTIVVPTATDFNVAEARNLFATNYAASQSSPRTVAITGQVYRPGSYLVTSGTTGGNDGGAPGTGLPTVMRAIQLAGGITSQADVRSIKIRRPTRIGSEQSLNVNLWELLQTGDLNQDVVLQDGDTIVVPTATDINTAEATQLATTTLSPAKIQVGVVGEVKKPGLTDLQPNSSLNQALLAAGGFNDARASSAAVDLIRLNPNGTVSKRIVKIDFSKEINEETNPILRNNDVVVVSRSGIAKTSDTVNTVAGPFGTILGIVRLFFGF
;
A
#
# COMPACT_ATOMS: atom_id res chain seq x y z
N MET A 1 -81.27 5.90 -7.26
CA MET A 1 -81.56 5.56 -5.85
C MET A 1 -81.00 6.70 -5.00
N LEU A 2 -81.85 7.66 -4.63
CA LEU A 2 -82.30 7.95 -3.24
C LEU A 2 -81.14 8.44 -2.34
N ASN A 3 -81.15 9.56 -1.63
CA ASN A 3 -82.23 10.45 -1.13
C ASN A 3 -81.54 11.75 -0.61
N ILE A 4 -81.69 12.95 -1.19
CA ILE A 4 -82.67 14.03 -0.89
C ILE A 4 -83.12 14.13 0.58
N HIS A 5 -82.72 15.21 1.30
CA HIS A 5 -83.65 16.24 1.82
C HIS A 5 -82.97 17.27 2.76
N LEU A 6 -82.98 18.54 2.31
CA LEU A 6 -83.18 19.71 3.18
C LEU A 6 -84.49 19.55 3.97
N TRP A 7 -84.55 20.01 5.23
CA TRP A 7 -85.26 21.24 5.67
C TRP A 7 -85.58 21.30 7.20
N LYS A 8 -85.82 22.53 7.69
CA LYS A 8 -86.48 22.99 8.96
C LYS A 8 -85.59 23.10 10.22
N ILE A 9 -85.24 24.29 10.74
CA ILE A 9 -86.00 25.40 11.37
C ILE A 9 -86.69 25.00 12.69
N PHE A 10 -86.14 25.47 13.83
CA PHE A 10 -86.80 25.87 15.09
C PHE A 10 -85.81 26.82 15.81
N THR A 11 -85.93 28.16 15.70
CA THR A 11 -86.63 29.12 16.59
C THR A 11 -86.07 29.28 18.02
N HIS A 12 -85.50 30.48 18.28
CA HIS A 12 -85.45 31.33 19.50
C HIS A 12 -84.90 30.69 20.81
N SER A 13 -84.08 31.32 21.67
CA SER A 13 -84.06 32.71 22.15
C SER A 13 -82.80 32.97 23.02
N THR A 14 -82.66 34.23 23.45
CA THR A 14 -81.89 34.79 24.57
C THR A 14 -80.37 34.96 24.43
N THR A 15 -80.03 36.19 24.03
CA THR A 15 -79.04 37.07 24.67
C THR A 15 -78.28 36.49 25.87
N ALA A 16 -76.97 36.31 25.71
CA ALA A 16 -76.03 36.28 26.82
C ALA A 16 -74.72 36.96 26.38
N VAL A 17 -74.51 38.15 26.95
CA VAL A 17 -73.27 38.92 26.91
C VAL A 17 -72.17 38.07 27.55
N VAL A 18 -71.09 37.76 26.81
CA VAL A 18 -69.88 37.18 27.40
C VAL A 18 -68.66 37.97 26.89
N LEU A 19 -68.03 38.63 27.86
CA LEU A 19 -66.70 39.22 27.90
C LEU A 19 -65.73 38.74 26.79
N LEU A 20 -65.29 39.65 25.93
CA LEU A 20 -64.02 39.50 25.21
C LEU A 20 -62.88 39.57 26.22
N THR A 21 -62.33 38.42 26.59
CA THR A 21 -61.00 38.33 27.22
C THR A 21 -59.97 38.20 26.10
N THR A 22 -59.17 39.23 25.90
CA THR A 22 -58.02 39.20 24.99
C THR A 22 -56.89 38.43 25.67
N VAL A 23 -56.60 37.23 25.18
CA VAL A 23 -55.41 36.47 25.57
C VAL A 23 -54.21 37.07 24.84
N ASN A 24 -53.38 37.84 25.55
CA ASN A 24 -52.07 38.28 25.06
C ASN A 24 -51.09 37.11 25.10
N ILE A 25 -50.79 36.51 23.95
CA ILE A 25 -49.70 35.54 23.80
C ILE A 25 -48.40 36.33 23.62
N ALA A 26 -47.63 36.46 24.70
CA ALA A 26 -46.27 37.01 24.64
C ALA A 26 -45.34 35.97 24.00
N LEU A 27 -44.96 36.20 22.74
CA LEU A 27 -43.86 35.45 22.11
C LEU A 27 -42.54 35.95 22.70
N PRO A 28 -41.63 35.07 23.18
CA PRO A 28 -40.33 35.50 23.64
C PRO A 28 -39.54 36.06 22.46
N SER A 29 -39.13 37.32 22.55
CA SER A 29 -38.19 37.95 21.63
C SER A 29 -36.87 37.19 21.73
N VAL A 30 -36.51 36.46 20.67
CA VAL A 30 -35.16 35.92 20.51
C VAL A 30 -34.23 37.12 20.37
N SER A 31 -33.59 37.50 21.48
CA SER A 31 -32.50 38.46 21.47
C SER A 31 -31.37 37.83 20.66
N LEU A 32 -31.11 38.34 19.46
CA LEU A 32 -29.86 38.08 18.77
C LEU A 32 -28.76 38.70 19.63
N ALA A 33 -28.17 37.89 20.50
CA ALA A 33 -26.88 38.20 21.10
C ALA A 33 -25.95 38.58 19.94
N GLN A 34 -25.53 39.84 19.93
CA GLN A 34 -24.47 40.33 19.05
C GLN A 34 -23.27 39.42 19.28
N GLN A 35 -23.02 38.52 18.33
CA GLN A 35 -21.74 37.81 18.26
C GLN A 35 -20.66 38.88 18.20
N GLN A 36 -19.91 39.01 19.29
CA GLN A 36 -18.66 39.74 19.28
C GLN A 36 -17.84 39.16 18.11
N PRO A 37 -17.35 40.01 17.18
CA PRO A 37 -16.50 39.53 16.11
C PRO A 37 -15.29 38.88 16.76
N VAL A 38 -15.18 37.57 16.61
CA VAL A 38 -13.94 36.84 16.87
C VAL A 38 -12.88 37.56 16.05
N SER A 39 -11.90 38.12 16.75
CA SER A 39 -10.72 38.68 16.12
C SER A 39 -10.02 37.54 15.38
N SER A 40 -10.30 37.40 14.09
CA SER A 40 -9.51 36.60 13.19
C SER A 40 -8.11 37.23 13.18
N SER A 41 -7.17 36.59 13.87
CA SER A 41 -5.75 36.84 13.64
C SER A 41 -5.48 36.43 12.19
N SER A 42 -5.62 37.37 11.25
CA SER A 42 -5.17 37.19 9.88
C SER A 42 -3.66 37.01 9.95
N ILE A 43 -3.19 35.76 9.78
CA ILE A 43 -1.78 35.51 9.52
C ILE A 43 -1.48 36.25 8.22
N SER A 44 -0.70 37.33 8.28
CA SER A 44 -0.34 38.09 7.08
C SER A 44 0.48 37.17 6.17
N THR A 45 -0.10 36.77 5.04
CA THR A 45 0.54 35.91 4.04
C THR A 45 1.36 36.74 3.03
N ASP A 46 1.57 38.03 3.31
CA ASP A 46 2.21 38.96 2.40
C ASP A 46 3.63 38.50 2.06
N TYR A 47 3.92 38.47 0.76
CA TYR A 47 5.23 38.07 0.28
C TYR A 47 6.27 39.13 0.62
N LEU A 48 7.37 38.71 1.24
CA LEU A 48 8.48 39.58 1.60
C LEU A 48 9.64 39.37 0.63
N LEU A 49 10.07 40.45 -0.01
CA LEU A 49 11.20 40.46 -0.92
C LEU A 49 12.49 40.03 -0.21
N GLY A 50 13.33 39.30 -0.93
CA GLY A 50 14.64 38.90 -0.44
C GLY A 50 15.54 38.34 -1.54
N GLY A 51 16.73 37.92 -1.14
CA GLY A 51 17.78 37.51 -2.08
C GLY A 51 17.35 36.37 -3.00
N GLY A 52 17.54 36.56 -4.31
CA GLY A 52 17.14 35.61 -5.35
C GLY A 52 15.88 36.03 -6.13
N ASP A 53 15.08 36.97 -5.60
CA ASP A 53 13.89 37.47 -6.28
C ASP A 53 14.26 38.29 -7.52
N ARG A 54 13.40 38.27 -8.54
CA ARG A 54 13.50 39.17 -9.70
C ARG A 54 12.31 40.10 -9.69
N ILE A 55 12.58 41.39 -9.70
CA ILE A 55 11.55 42.43 -9.69
C ILE A 55 11.70 43.34 -10.90
N ARG A 56 10.60 43.90 -11.37
CA ARG A 56 10.57 45.00 -12.34
C ARG A 56 10.12 46.26 -11.63
N VAL A 57 10.96 47.28 -11.66
CA VAL A 57 10.63 48.60 -11.11
C VAL A 57 10.26 49.50 -12.28
N ASN A 58 9.02 49.97 -12.32
CA ASN A 58 8.54 50.92 -13.30
C ASN A 58 8.50 52.31 -12.66
N VAL A 59 9.22 53.25 -13.25
CA VAL A 59 9.16 54.67 -12.90
C VAL A 59 8.36 55.37 -13.99
N PHE A 60 7.13 55.77 -13.67
CA PHE A 60 6.24 56.38 -14.64
C PHE A 60 6.79 57.74 -15.11
N GLU A 61 6.52 58.07 -16.38
CA GLU A 61 7.02 59.28 -17.06
C GLU A 61 8.54 59.36 -17.24
N VAL A 62 9.32 58.42 -16.68
CA VAL A 62 10.78 58.39 -16.73
C VAL A 62 11.29 56.97 -17.04
N PRO A 63 11.10 56.48 -18.28
CA PRO A 63 11.42 55.10 -18.65
C PRO A 63 12.91 54.76 -18.53
N GLU A 64 13.79 55.75 -18.58
CA GLU A 64 15.24 55.61 -18.36
C GLU A 64 15.62 55.12 -16.95
N TYR A 65 14.73 55.26 -15.96
CA TYR A 65 14.93 54.72 -14.60
C TYR A 65 14.14 53.44 -14.34
N THR A 66 13.35 53.00 -15.32
CA THR A 66 12.67 51.71 -15.30
C THR A 66 13.64 50.59 -15.62
N GLY A 67 13.53 49.46 -14.93
CA GLY A 67 14.44 48.34 -15.14
C GLY A 67 14.02 47.07 -14.41
N GLU A 68 14.69 45.98 -14.80
CA GLU A 68 14.61 44.70 -14.09
C GLU A 68 15.82 44.54 -13.18
N TYR A 69 15.57 44.13 -11.95
CA TYR A 69 16.58 43.96 -10.93
C TYR A 69 16.44 42.57 -10.31
N GLN A 70 17.57 41.87 -10.25
CA GLN A 70 17.70 40.67 -9.43
C GLN A 70 18.18 41.09 -8.05
N VAL A 71 17.42 40.72 -7.01
CA VAL A 71 17.75 41.03 -5.62
C VAL A 71 18.93 40.16 -5.18
N PRO A 72 20.10 40.72 -4.85
CA PRO A 72 21.24 39.95 -4.38
C PRO A 72 20.99 39.35 -2.98
N PRO A 73 21.82 38.40 -2.48
CA PRO A 73 21.68 37.84 -1.13
C PRO A 73 21.70 38.88 0.00
N GLY A 74 22.42 40.00 -0.19
CA GLY A 74 22.42 41.13 0.75
C GLY A 74 21.14 41.97 0.71
N GLY A 75 20.22 41.69 -0.21
CA GLY A 75 18.89 42.31 -0.30
C GLY A 75 18.86 43.75 -0.78
N ALA A 76 19.98 44.27 -1.29
CA ALA A 76 20.08 45.63 -1.79
C ALA A 76 20.22 45.68 -3.32
N ILE A 77 19.36 46.45 -3.97
CA ILE A 77 19.38 46.68 -5.43
C ILE A 77 20.05 48.02 -5.74
N ASN A 78 20.77 48.12 -6.86
CA ASN A 78 21.40 49.36 -7.30
C ASN A 78 20.53 50.01 -8.36
N MET A 79 20.07 51.24 -8.11
CA MET A 79 19.22 52.00 -9.02
C MET A 79 19.89 53.31 -9.48
N PRO A 80 19.60 53.79 -10.72
CA PRO A 80 20.13 55.05 -11.22
C PRO A 80 19.84 56.23 -10.30
N LEU A 81 20.81 57.13 -10.11
CA LEU A 81 20.77 58.36 -9.27
C LEU A 81 20.65 58.15 -7.76
N ILE A 82 19.99 57.09 -7.29
CA ILE A 82 19.71 56.85 -5.86
C ILE A 82 20.56 55.73 -5.25
N GLY A 83 21.35 55.02 -6.06
CA GLY A 83 22.33 54.04 -5.61
C GLY A 83 21.71 52.81 -4.98
N SER A 84 22.35 52.29 -3.92
CA SER A 84 21.96 51.03 -3.27
C SER A 84 20.78 51.20 -2.32
N ILE A 85 19.73 50.41 -2.52
CA ILE A 85 18.47 50.42 -1.74
C ILE A 85 18.19 49.04 -1.20
N SER A 86 18.02 48.93 0.12
CA SER A 86 17.60 47.67 0.75
C SER A 86 16.12 47.43 0.50
N VAL A 87 15.81 46.31 -0.16
CA VAL A 87 14.44 45.78 -0.34
C VAL A 87 14.20 44.53 0.50
N LEU A 88 15.19 44.10 1.27
CA LEU A 88 15.08 42.91 2.13
C LEU A 88 13.96 43.05 3.15
N GLY A 89 13.04 42.09 3.16
CA GLY A 89 11.93 42.04 4.11
C GLY A 89 10.81 43.04 3.83
N LEU A 90 10.86 43.77 2.72
CA LEU A 90 9.79 44.68 2.30
C LEU A 90 8.77 43.96 1.40
N THR A 91 7.51 44.38 1.44
CA THR A 91 6.56 44.03 0.38
C THR A 91 6.86 44.81 -0.90
N THR A 92 6.24 44.44 -2.03
CA THR A 92 6.35 45.19 -3.30
C THR A 92 5.91 46.64 -3.17
N GLU A 93 4.86 46.90 -2.38
CA GLU A 93 4.29 48.21 -2.13
C GLU A 93 5.23 49.04 -1.24
N GLN A 94 5.72 48.43 -0.15
CA GLN A 94 6.69 49.07 0.73
C GLN A 94 8.00 49.39 -0.01
N ALA A 95 8.44 48.51 -0.91
CA ALA A 95 9.58 48.76 -1.78
C ALA A 95 9.30 49.90 -2.76
N SER A 96 8.11 49.97 -3.37
CA SER A 96 7.74 51.10 -4.24
C SER A 96 7.76 52.43 -3.51
N ASP A 97 7.23 52.48 -2.28
CA ASP A 97 7.20 53.70 -1.45
C ASP A 97 8.61 54.14 -1.05
N GLU A 98 9.48 53.18 -0.71
CA GLU A 98 10.86 53.45 -0.33
C GLU A 98 11.68 53.99 -1.51
N ILE A 99 11.50 53.39 -2.70
CA ILE A 99 12.14 53.84 -3.93
C ILE A 99 11.62 55.24 -4.31
N ALA A 100 10.31 55.50 -4.18
CA ALA A 100 9.69 56.79 -4.46
C ALA A 100 10.22 57.89 -3.54
N ARG A 101 10.36 57.61 -2.23
CA ARG A 101 10.98 58.52 -1.26
C ARG A 101 12.40 58.91 -1.66
N ARG A 102 13.20 57.96 -2.16
CA ARG A 102 14.58 58.24 -2.56
C ARG A 102 14.66 59.06 -3.84
N TYR A 103 13.80 58.79 -4.81
CA TYR A 103 13.73 59.56 -6.06
C TYR A 103 13.12 60.96 -5.90
N ALA A 104 12.40 61.25 -4.82
CA ALA A 104 11.79 62.57 -4.57
C ALA A 104 12.82 63.73 -4.54
N ARG A 105 14.11 63.44 -4.37
CA ARG A 105 15.21 64.43 -4.47
C ARG A 105 15.56 64.82 -5.90
N PHE A 106 15.18 64.01 -6.88
CA PHE A 106 15.54 64.16 -8.29
C PHE A 106 14.30 64.34 -9.19
N LEU A 107 13.15 63.80 -8.79
CA LEU A 107 11.90 63.82 -9.54
C LEU A 107 10.80 64.53 -8.76
N LYS A 108 9.96 65.31 -9.45
CA LYS A 108 8.80 65.97 -8.87
C LYS A 108 7.62 65.00 -8.89
N ARG A 109 7.20 64.52 -7.72
CA ARG A 109 6.10 63.54 -7.54
C ARG A 109 6.34 62.21 -8.29
N PRO A 110 7.40 61.45 -7.97
CA PRO A 110 7.67 60.19 -8.63
C PRO A 110 6.54 59.19 -8.36
N LEU A 111 5.97 58.63 -9.42
CA LEU A 111 5.04 57.49 -9.34
C LEU A 111 5.82 56.23 -9.72
N ILE A 112 5.86 55.25 -8.81
CA ILE A 112 6.69 54.06 -8.96
C ILE A 112 5.85 52.82 -8.65
N SER A 113 5.99 51.78 -9.46
CA SER A 113 5.45 50.45 -9.16
C SER A 113 6.56 49.40 -9.19
N VAL A 114 6.49 48.45 -8.27
CA VAL A 114 7.41 47.31 -8.20
C VAL A 114 6.59 46.05 -8.40
N ASN A 115 6.94 45.27 -9.43
CA ASN A 115 6.28 44.01 -9.75
C ASN A 115 7.25 42.85 -9.52
N LEU A 116 6.80 41.79 -8.85
CA LEU A 116 7.57 40.55 -8.74
C LEU A 116 7.47 39.78 -10.07
N LEU A 117 8.59 39.65 -10.78
CA LEU A 117 8.67 38.86 -12.02
C LEU A 117 8.84 37.37 -11.74
N SER A 118 9.71 37.03 -10.78
CA SER A 118 9.91 35.66 -10.33
C SER A 118 10.29 35.65 -8.86
N SER A 119 9.64 34.80 -8.08
CA SER A 119 9.99 34.52 -6.69
C SER A 119 11.22 33.60 -6.61
N ARG A 120 12.01 33.73 -5.55
CA ARG A 120 13.10 32.78 -5.28
C ARG A 120 12.53 31.40 -4.95
N PRO A 121 13.10 30.30 -5.45
CA PRO A 121 12.68 28.98 -5.00
C PRO A 121 13.06 28.77 -3.53
N ILE A 122 12.32 27.92 -2.83
CA ILE A 122 12.63 27.50 -1.47
C ILE A 122 13.18 26.08 -1.47
N ASN A 123 14.11 25.80 -0.54
CA ASN A 123 14.62 24.46 -0.33
C ASN A 123 14.01 23.87 0.92
N VAL A 124 13.42 22.69 0.79
CA VAL A 124 12.82 21.94 1.88
C VAL A 124 13.45 20.56 1.98
N PHE A 125 13.49 20.01 3.18
CA PHE A 125 14.01 18.67 3.43
C PHE A 125 12.85 17.74 3.74
N VAL A 126 12.78 16.59 3.07
CA VAL A 126 11.78 15.56 3.36
C VAL A 126 12.50 14.31 3.85
N ALA A 127 12.11 13.82 5.02
CA ALA A 127 12.74 12.69 5.70
C ALA A 127 11.71 11.75 6.33
N GLY A 128 12.17 10.54 6.68
CA GLY A 128 11.36 9.50 7.31
C GLY A 128 10.74 8.52 6.30
N GLU A 129 9.53 8.05 6.59
CA GLU A 129 8.79 7.06 5.79
C GLU A 129 8.15 7.66 4.53
N VAL A 130 9.01 8.14 3.64
CA VAL A 130 8.66 8.64 2.30
C VAL A 130 9.32 7.79 1.21
N THR A 131 8.74 7.80 0.01
CA THR A 131 9.28 7.03 -1.12
C THR A 131 10.68 7.50 -1.48
N ARG A 132 10.90 8.81 -1.55
CA ARG A 132 12.20 9.42 -1.84
C ARG A 132 12.53 10.49 -0.79
N PRO A 133 13.28 10.16 0.28
CA PRO A 133 13.79 11.19 1.18
C PRO A 133 14.89 12.00 0.48
N GLY A 134 14.99 13.29 0.83
CA GLY A 134 15.99 14.18 0.23
C GLY A 134 15.64 15.66 0.35
N SER A 135 16.50 16.50 -0.23
CA SER A 135 16.27 17.93 -0.39
C SER A 135 15.51 18.19 -1.69
N TYR A 136 14.47 19.02 -1.62
CA TYR A 136 13.64 19.40 -2.75
C TYR A 136 13.60 20.92 -2.88
N THR A 137 13.73 21.40 -4.11
CA THR A 137 13.61 22.81 -4.45
C THR A 137 12.21 23.05 -5.01
N LEU A 138 11.41 23.84 -4.32
CA LEU A 138 10.03 24.15 -4.69
C LEU A 138 9.95 25.60 -5.14
N SER A 139 9.30 25.82 -6.28
CA SER A 139 9.00 27.18 -6.73
C SER A 139 7.72 27.67 -6.04
N LEU A 140 7.65 28.96 -5.72
CA LEU A 140 6.38 29.53 -5.28
C LEU A 140 5.53 29.82 -6.52
N GLU A 141 4.29 29.36 -6.52
CA GLU A 141 3.36 29.58 -7.62
C GLU A 141 2.71 30.95 -7.43
N GLY A 142 2.76 31.81 -8.45
CA GLY A 142 2.22 33.17 -8.36
C GLY A 142 1.65 33.59 -9.70
N SER A 143 0.33 33.82 -9.73
CA SER A 143 -0.38 34.37 -10.88
C SER A 143 0.01 35.84 -11.04
N GLY A 144 0.65 36.19 -12.15
CA GLY A 144 0.85 37.59 -12.52
C GLY A 144 -0.50 38.32 -12.60
N GLY A 145 -0.60 39.50 -11.98
CA GLY A 145 -1.81 40.33 -11.95
C GLY A 145 -1.76 41.37 -10.83
N ASP A 146 -2.81 42.21 -10.74
CA ASP A 146 -2.93 43.36 -9.83
C ASP A 146 -3.07 43.00 -8.33
N SER A 147 -3.04 41.70 -7.99
CA SER A 147 -2.95 41.17 -6.63
C SER A 147 -1.80 40.15 -6.57
N PRO A 148 -0.59 40.53 -6.12
CA PRO A 148 0.57 39.65 -6.11
C PRO A 148 0.49 38.65 -4.95
N GLY A 149 -0.51 37.75 -5.00
CA GLY A 149 -0.58 36.61 -4.11
C GLY A 149 0.45 35.57 -4.54
N VAL A 150 1.62 35.59 -3.92
CA VAL A 150 2.57 34.48 -4.06
C VAL A 150 2.05 33.32 -3.21
N GLN A 151 1.65 32.23 -3.87
CA GLN A 151 1.23 31.01 -3.20
C GLN A 151 2.47 30.21 -2.79
N TYR A 152 2.70 30.15 -1.48
CA TYR A 152 3.73 29.30 -0.92
C TYR A 152 3.38 27.83 -1.17
N PRO A 153 4.36 26.99 -1.55
CA PRO A 153 4.13 25.57 -1.69
C PRO A 153 3.80 24.98 -0.32
N THR A 154 3.02 23.92 -0.32
CA THR A 154 2.52 23.30 0.91
C THR A 154 3.25 22.00 1.22
N VAL A 155 3.11 21.50 2.45
CA VAL A 155 3.64 20.18 2.85
C VAL A 155 3.26 19.12 1.81
N LEU A 156 2.03 19.22 1.32
CA LEU A 156 1.47 18.30 0.38
C LEU A 156 2.22 18.28 -0.94
N ALA A 157 2.50 19.46 -1.50
CA ALA A 157 3.31 19.61 -2.70
C ALA A 157 4.74 19.06 -2.52
N ALA A 158 5.32 19.21 -1.33
CA ALA A 158 6.62 18.62 -1.03
C ALA A 158 6.56 17.09 -0.99
N LEU A 159 5.51 16.51 -0.37
CA LEU A 159 5.34 15.06 -0.29
C LEU A 159 5.02 14.44 -1.66
N THR A 160 4.22 15.10 -2.51
CA THR A 160 3.99 14.62 -3.89
C THR A 160 5.29 14.65 -4.70
N THR A 161 6.11 15.70 -4.56
CA THR A 161 7.43 15.79 -5.19
C THR A 161 8.36 14.67 -4.68
N ALA A 162 8.23 14.28 -3.41
CA ALA A 162 8.90 13.14 -2.81
C ALA A 162 8.32 11.76 -3.21
N GLN A 163 7.41 11.70 -4.18
CA GLN A 163 6.66 10.52 -4.62
C GLN A 163 5.80 9.87 -3.52
N GLY A 164 5.30 10.69 -2.60
CA GLY A 164 4.39 10.26 -1.55
C GLY A 164 5.06 9.56 -0.35
N VAL A 165 4.21 9.12 0.57
CA VAL A 165 4.58 8.39 1.77
C VAL A 165 4.59 6.88 1.54
N THR A 166 5.40 6.14 2.29
CA THR A 166 5.35 4.66 2.31
C THR A 166 4.14 4.19 3.12
N LEU A 167 3.81 2.91 3.07
CA LEU A 167 2.70 2.37 3.90
C LEU A 167 3.07 2.20 5.36
N ALA A 168 4.36 2.21 5.66
CA ALA A 168 4.83 2.14 7.03
C ALA A 168 4.77 3.52 7.70
N ALA A 169 4.41 4.57 6.97
CA ALA A 169 4.29 5.92 7.49
C ALA A 169 3.10 6.09 8.44
N ASP A 170 3.33 6.79 9.55
CA ASP A 170 2.26 7.38 10.37
C ASP A 170 1.90 8.76 9.81
N VAL A 171 0.88 8.78 8.96
CA VAL A 171 0.38 10.01 8.35
C VAL A 171 -0.38 10.91 9.32
N THR A 172 -0.68 10.43 10.54
CA THR A 172 -1.43 11.18 11.55
C THR A 172 -0.53 12.08 12.39
N LYS A 173 0.78 11.81 12.41
CA LYS A 173 1.78 12.51 13.22
C LYS A 173 2.92 13.09 12.39
N VAL A 174 2.62 13.60 11.20
CA VAL A 174 3.64 14.24 10.36
C VAL A 174 4.10 15.54 11.03
N GLN A 175 5.41 15.77 11.03
CA GLN A 175 6.02 16.91 11.70
C GLN A 175 6.66 17.85 10.68
N LEU A 176 6.33 19.14 10.78
CA LEU A 176 7.06 20.22 10.14
C LEU A 176 7.99 20.85 11.18
N ARG A 177 9.28 20.83 10.89
CA ARG A 177 10.33 21.44 11.70
C ARG A 177 10.84 22.69 11.01
N ARG A 178 10.62 23.84 11.62
CA ARG A 178 10.99 25.16 11.11
C ARG A 178 12.01 25.81 12.01
N LYS A 179 13.14 26.24 11.46
CA LYS A 179 14.16 27.00 12.22
C LYS A 179 13.67 28.43 12.45
N ILE A 180 13.70 28.88 13.70
CA ILE A 180 13.40 30.25 14.11
C ILE A 180 14.66 30.85 14.73
N GLY A 181 15.30 31.78 14.01
CA GLY A 181 16.52 32.44 14.46
C GLY A 181 17.74 31.51 14.48
N ARG A 182 18.70 31.76 15.37
CA ARG A 182 19.99 31.04 15.42
C ARG A 182 19.94 29.67 16.12
N SER A 183 18.95 29.41 16.96
CA SER A 183 18.86 28.16 17.74
C SER A 183 17.44 27.70 18.08
N GLY A 184 16.40 28.45 17.69
CA GLY A 184 15.02 28.05 17.92
C GLY A 184 14.55 27.09 16.85
N GLU A 185 13.78 26.09 17.23
CA GLU A 185 13.09 25.19 16.31
C GLU A 185 11.62 25.12 16.70
N GLN A 186 10.74 25.43 15.75
CA GLN A 186 9.31 25.25 15.88
C GLN A 186 8.92 23.94 15.23
N VAL A 187 8.30 23.05 16.01
CA VAL A 187 7.77 21.78 15.52
C VAL A 187 6.26 21.88 15.48
N VAL A 188 5.69 21.69 14.29
CA VAL A 188 4.24 21.65 14.07
C VAL A 188 3.87 20.23 13.67
N SER A 189 3.06 19.55 14.49
CA SER A 189 2.52 18.23 14.16
C SER A 189 1.15 18.39 13.51
N PHE A 190 0.88 17.62 12.46
CA PHE A 190 -0.41 17.63 11.77
C PHE A 190 -0.79 16.26 11.24
N ASN A 191 -2.09 16.07 11.06
CA ASN A 191 -2.70 14.84 10.61
C ASN A 191 -3.08 14.95 9.13
N LEU A 192 -2.31 14.30 8.25
CA LEU A 192 -2.60 14.31 6.81
C LEU A 192 -3.92 13.59 6.46
N LYS A 193 -4.37 12.66 7.31
CA LYS A 193 -5.65 11.95 7.10
C LYS A 193 -6.82 12.93 7.18
N GLU A 194 -6.81 13.83 8.15
CA GLU A 194 -7.84 14.86 8.31
C GLU A 194 -7.88 15.83 7.12
N LEU A 195 -6.72 16.14 6.54
CA LEU A 195 -6.61 16.98 5.35
C LEU A 195 -7.36 16.37 4.15
N THR A 196 -7.22 15.06 3.94
CA THR A 196 -7.91 14.35 2.84
C THR A 196 -9.39 14.12 3.07
N GLN A 197 -9.82 13.91 4.31
CA GLN A 197 -11.21 13.55 4.65
C GLN A 197 -12.12 14.78 4.78
N THR A 198 -11.61 15.87 5.34
CA THR A 198 -12.42 17.06 5.61
C THR A 198 -12.47 18.02 4.42
N GLY A 199 -11.56 17.86 3.45
CA GLY A 199 -11.39 18.80 2.33
C GLY A 199 -11.05 20.23 2.78
N ARG A 200 -10.74 20.44 4.07
CA ARG A 200 -10.45 21.75 4.64
C ARG A 200 -8.98 22.08 4.38
N ILE A 201 -8.75 22.72 3.24
CA ILE A 201 -7.47 23.30 2.79
C ILE A 201 -6.92 24.34 3.80
N SER A 202 -7.74 24.80 4.77
CA SER A 202 -7.33 25.72 5.83
C SER A 202 -6.23 25.19 6.77
N GLN A 203 -5.89 23.89 6.69
CA GLN A 203 -4.74 23.31 7.39
C GLN A 203 -3.56 22.99 6.46
N ASP A 204 -3.60 23.40 5.18
CA ASP A 204 -2.49 23.16 4.26
C ASP A 204 -1.32 24.09 4.64
N ILE A 205 -0.42 23.56 5.48
CA ILE A 205 0.65 24.34 6.09
C ILE A 205 1.61 24.79 4.99
N THR A 206 1.75 26.10 4.84
CA THR A 206 2.69 26.69 3.89
C THR A 206 4.13 26.49 4.35
N LEU A 207 4.98 26.09 3.42
CA LEU A 207 6.39 25.84 3.64
C LEU A 207 7.20 27.12 3.47
N ARG A 208 8.28 27.20 4.24
CA ARG A 208 9.32 28.22 4.15
C ARG A 208 10.64 27.58 3.80
N ASP A 209 11.56 28.42 3.31
CA ASP A 209 12.93 28.00 3.05
C ASP A 209 13.58 27.43 4.31
N GLY A 210 14.21 26.26 4.18
CA GLY A 210 14.87 25.53 5.25
C GLY A 210 13.94 24.66 6.12
N ASP A 211 12.64 24.60 5.81
CA ASP A 211 11.70 23.72 6.52
C ASP A 211 12.07 22.24 6.30
N THR A 212 11.92 21.43 7.36
CA THR A 212 12.13 19.98 7.32
C THR A 212 10.83 19.25 7.65
N ILE A 213 10.36 18.43 6.73
CA ILE A 213 9.20 17.58 6.88
C ILE A 213 9.68 16.19 7.29
N VAL A 214 9.20 15.70 8.43
CA VAL A 214 9.52 14.38 8.96
C VAL A 214 8.24 13.56 9.02
N VAL A 215 8.24 12.44 8.30
CA VAL A 215 7.16 11.45 8.32
C VAL A 215 7.60 10.28 9.19
N PRO A 216 7.05 10.12 10.41
CA PRO A 216 7.45 9.03 11.29
C PRO A 216 6.95 7.66 10.79
N THR A 217 7.58 6.59 11.27
CA THR A 217 7.09 5.22 11.09
C THR A 217 5.93 4.95 12.05
N ALA A 218 4.88 4.28 11.57
CA ALA A 218 3.76 3.83 12.37
C ALA A 218 4.21 2.77 13.39
N THR A 219 3.84 2.98 14.65
CA THR A 219 4.08 2.01 15.74
C THR A 219 3.13 0.84 15.67
N ASP A 220 1.87 1.09 15.27
CA ASP A 220 0.83 0.08 15.11
C ASP A 220 0.35 0.09 13.66
N PHE A 221 0.59 -1.00 12.93
CA PHE A 221 0.19 -1.12 11.54
C PHE A 221 -1.20 -1.76 11.43
N ASN A 222 -2.17 -0.97 10.99
CA ASN A 222 -3.50 -1.45 10.65
C ASN A 222 -3.61 -1.64 9.13
N VAL A 223 -3.91 -2.87 8.68
CA VAL A 223 -3.97 -3.19 7.24
C VAL A 223 -5.10 -2.44 6.52
N ALA A 224 -6.25 -2.28 7.18
CA ALA A 224 -7.37 -1.51 6.63
C ALA A 224 -7.01 -0.02 6.49
N GLU A 225 -6.27 0.52 7.46
CA GLU A 225 -5.77 1.89 7.39
C GLU A 225 -4.73 2.05 6.28
N ALA A 226 -3.74 1.16 6.18
CA ALA A 226 -2.74 1.17 5.12
C ALA A 226 -3.36 1.13 3.72
N ARG A 227 -4.46 0.40 3.54
CA ARG A 227 -5.23 0.36 2.28
C ARG A 227 -5.97 1.66 1.99
N ASN A 228 -6.53 2.29 3.02
CA ASN A 228 -7.13 3.61 2.86
C ASN A 228 -6.06 4.66 2.51
N LEU A 229 -4.85 4.55 3.07
CA LEU A 229 -3.71 5.39 2.69
C LEU A 229 -3.31 5.20 1.23
N PHE A 230 -3.28 3.95 0.75
CA PHE A 230 -3.01 3.63 -0.66
C PHE A 230 -3.96 4.30 -1.65
N ALA A 231 -5.22 4.54 -1.26
CA ALA A 231 -6.22 5.19 -2.10
C ALA A 231 -6.08 6.72 -2.14
N THR A 232 -5.13 7.31 -1.41
CA THR A 232 -4.93 8.77 -1.36
C THR A 232 -3.90 9.25 -2.39
N ASN A 233 -4.04 10.52 -2.81
CA ASN A 233 -3.15 11.18 -3.78
C ASN A 233 -1.69 11.36 -3.30
N TYR A 234 -1.39 10.98 -2.06
CA TYR A 234 -0.07 11.15 -1.43
C TYR A 234 0.63 9.82 -1.15
N ALA A 235 0.07 8.69 -1.62
CA ALA A 235 0.71 7.38 -1.52
C ALA A 235 1.77 7.17 -2.63
N ALA A 236 2.75 6.34 -2.34
CA ALA A 236 3.72 5.85 -3.34
C ALA A 236 3.02 5.21 -4.55
N SER A 237 3.66 5.27 -5.74
CA SER A 237 3.12 4.72 -7.00
C SER A 237 2.60 3.29 -6.83
N GLN A 238 1.34 3.07 -7.21
CA GLN A 238 0.57 1.85 -6.90
C GLN A 238 0.86 0.65 -7.82
N SER A 239 1.53 0.86 -8.97
CA SER A 239 1.72 -0.17 -10.01
C SER A 239 3.16 -0.67 -10.17
N SER A 240 4.11 -0.16 -9.38
CA SER A 240 5.51 -0.57 -9.48
C SER A 240 5.68 -2.01 -8.94
N PRO A 241 6.34 -2.91 -9.69
CA PRO A 241 6.67 -4.25 -9.21
C PRO A 241 7.46 -4.19 -7.91
N ARG A 242 7.19 -5.13 -7.00
CA ARG A 242 7.86 -5.20 -5.69
C ARG A 242 8.70 -6.45 -5.57
N THR A 243 9.95 -6.31 -5.16
CA THR A 243 10.83 -7.46 -4.90
C THR A 243 10.67 -7.91 -3.46
N VAL A 244 10.25 -9.16 -3.27
CA VAL A 244 10.04 -9.75 -1.94
C VAL A 244 10.76 -11.08 -1.81
N ALA A 245 11.09 -11.47 -0.58
CA ALA A 245 11.60 -12.79 -0.25
C ALA A 245 10.50 -13.63 0.39
N ILE A 246 10.40 -14.91 0.01
CA ILE A 246 9.42 -15.85 0.55
C ILE A 246 10.16 -17.04 1.14
N THR A 247 9.86 -17.37 2.39
CA THR A 247 10.53 -18.42 3.17
C THR A 247 9.51 -19.26 3.96
N GLY A 248 9.91 -20.47 4.33
CA GLY A 248 9.07 -21.38 5.12
C GLY A 248 8.27 -22.37 4.28
N GLN A 249 7.04 -22.66 4.69
CA GLN A 249 6.16 -23.70 4.12
C GLN A 249 5.48 -23.28 2.80
N VAL A 250 6.29 -23.00 1.79
CA VAL A 250 5.87 -22.74 0.41
C VAL A 250 6.53 -23.73 -0.55
N TYR A 251 5.94 -23.95 -1.72
CA TYR A 251 6.49 -24.93 -2.68
C TYR A 251 7.82 -24.48 -3.29
N ARG A 252 7.97 -23.18 -3.55
CA ARG A 252 9.20 -22.60 -4.09
C ARG A 252 9.58 -21.40 -3.22
N PRO A 253 10.41 -21.59 -2.17
CA PRO A 253 10.97 -20.47 -1.44
C PRO A 253 12.01 -19.76 -2.31
N GLY A 254 12.15 -18.45 -2.13
CA GLY A 254 13.07 -17.64 -2.92
C GLY A 254 12.64 -16.19 -3.03
N SER A 255 13.35 -15.45 -3.87
CA SER A 255 13.04 -14.05 -4.18
C SER A 255 12.10 -13.96 -5.39
N TYR A 256 11.06 -13.16 -5.26
CA TYR A 256 10.02 -13.00 -6.27
C TYR A 256 9.80 -11.52 -6.59
N LEU A 257 9.62 -11.24 -7.89
CA LEU A 257 9.14 -9.94 -8.35
C LEU A 257 7.62 -10.00 -8.45
N VAL A 258 6.94 -9.37 -7.50
CA VAL A 258 5.48 -9.34 -7.43
C VAL A 258 4.99 -8.16 -8.26
N THR A 259 4.38 -8.46 -9.40
CA THR A 259 3.77 -7.45 -10.27
C THR A 259 2.29 -7.27 -9.93
N SER A 260 1.73 -6.12 -10.32
CA SER A 260 0.28 -5.91 -10.35
C SER A 260 -0.39 -7.01 -11.18
N GLY A 261 -1.41 -7.67 -10.64
CA GLY A 261 -2.04 -8.81 -11.30
C GLY A 261 -3.50 -8.98 -10.88
N THR A 262 -4.34 -9.41 -11.82
CA THR A 262 -5.75 -9.71 -11.56
C THR A 262 -5.85 -10.92 -10.63
N THR A 263 -6.43 -10.72 -9.45
CA THR A 263 -6.82 -11.81 -8.56
C THR A 263 -7.99 -12.54 -9.22
N GLY A 264 -7.71 -13.60 -9.98
CA GLY A 264 -8.65 -14.64 -10.40
C GLY A 264 -10.04 -14.18 -10.85
N GLY A 265 -10.17 -13.82 -12.13
CA GLY A 265 -11.46 -13.72 -12.81
C GLY A 265 -11.22 -13.64 -14.31
N ASN A 266 -11.84 -14.53 -15.09
CA ASN A 266 -11.91 -14.47 -16.55
C ASN A 266 -12.81 -13.30 -17.01
N ASP A 267 -12.55 -12.09 -16.53
CA ASP A 267 -13.11 -10.88 -17.11
C ASP A 267 -12.01 -10.21 -17.92
N GLY A 268 -12.32 -9.90 -19.19
CA GLY A 268 -11.43 -9.24 -20.15
C GLY A 268 -11.08 -7.79 -19.82
N GLY A 269 -10.78 -7.50 -18.55
CA GLY A 269 -10.25 -6.23 -18.08
C GLY A 269 -8.75 -6.12 -18.36
N ALA A 270 -8.31 -4.92 -18.73
CA ALA A 270 -6.95 -4.61 -19.14
C ALA A 270 -5.85 -5.15 -18.18
N PRO A 271 -4.69 -5.59 -18.69
CA PRO A 271 -3.61 -6.09 -17.86
C PRO A 271 -3.01 -4.96 -17.01
N GLY A 272 -2.97 -5.13 -15.68
CA GLY A 272 -2.09 -4.34 -14.81
C GLY A 272 -2.71 -3.52 -13.66
N THR A 273 -3.99 -3.71 -13.31
CA THR A 273 -4.66 -2.89 -12.27
C THR A 273 -4.72 -3.50 -10.86
N GLY A 274 -4.10 -4.66 -10.60
CA GLY A 274 -4.08 -5.27 -9.26
C GLY A 274 -2.95 -4.75 -8.36
N LEU A 275 -3.13 -4.77 -7.04
CA LEU A 275 -2.06 -4.42 -6.10
C LEU A 275 -1.05 -5.57 -5.94
N PRO A 276 0.25 -5.32 -5.69
CA PRO A 276 1.21 -6.38 -5.38
C PRO A 276 0.98 -6.89 -3.95
N THR A 277 0.19 -7.96 -3.78
CA THR A 277 -0.23 -8.46 -2.46
C THR A 277 0.46 -9.75 -2.03
N VAL A 278 0.33 -10.09 -0.74
CA VAL A 278 0.85 -11.34 -0.14
C VAL A 278 0.27 -12.57 -0.83
N MET A 279 -1.04 -12.60 -1.07
CA MET A 279 -1.72 -13.67 -1.80
C MET A 279 -1.06 -13.91 -3.15
N ARG A 280 -0.80 -12.84 -3.91
CA ARG A 280 -0.15 -12.92 -5.22
C ARG A 280 1.28 -13.44 -5.12
N ALA A 281 2.05 -12.98 -4.14
CA ALA A 281 3.41 -13.43 -3.91
C ALA A 281 3.47 -14.93 -3.61
N ILE A 282 2.56 -15.44 -2.77
CA ILE A 282 2.48 -16.86 -2.44
C ILE A 282 2.06 -17.70 -3.67
N GLN A 283 1.14 -17.20 -4.49
CA GLN A 283 0.81 -17.87 -5.76
C GLN A 283 2.01 -17.96 -6.71
N LEU A 284 2.83 -16.91 -6.78
CA LEU A 284 4.09 -16.94 -7.56
C LEU A 284 5.10 -17.96 -7.00
N ALA A 285 5.11 -18.16 -5.68
CA ALA A 285 5.86 -19.22 -5.01
C ALA A 285 5.30 -20.64 -5.25
N GLY A 286 4.26 -20.78 -6.07
CA GLY A 286 3.60 -22.06 -6.34
C GLY A 286 2.66 -22.50 -5.23
N GLY A 287 2.28 -21.61 -4.32
CA GLY A 287 1.36 -21.89 -3.22
C GLY A 287 2.03 -22.30 -1.90
N ILE A 288 1.19 -22.62 -0.93
CA ILE A 288 1.57 -23.10 0.41
C ILE A 288 1.57 -24.62 0.48
N THR A 289 2.42 -25.22 1.32
CA THR A 289 2.39 -26.67 1.56
C THR A 289 1.24 -27.05 2.48
N SER A 290 0.89 -28.34 2.53
CA SER A 290 -0.13 -28.87 3.46
C SER A 290 0.26 -28.78 4.95
N GLN A 291 1.50 -28.36 5.25
CA GLN A 291 2.01 -28.21 6.61
C GLN A 291 2.15 -26.72 7.01
N ALA A 292 1.75 -25.80 6.13
CA ALA A 292 1.80 -24.37 6.39
C ALA A 292 0.76 -23.92 7.42
N ASP A 293 1.16 -23.04 8.32
CA ASP A 293 0.22 -22.27 9.13
C ASP A 293 -0.23 -21.01 8.37
N VAL A 294 -1.44 -21.08 7.81
CA VAL A 294 -2.07 -19.97 7.08
C VAL A 294 -2.68 -18.88 7.98
N ARG A 295 -2.78 -19.14 9.28
CA ARG A 295 -3.36 -18.19 10.25
C ARG A 295 -2.32 -17.22 10.82
N SER A 296 -1.05 -17.63 10.79
CA SER A 296 0.05 -16.91 11.44
C SER A 296 1.17 -16.56 10.45
N ILE A 297 0.82 -16.15 9.22
CA ILE A 297 1.83 -15.74 8.24
C ILE A 297 2.44 -14.42 8.68
N LYS A 298 3.78 -14.37 8.74
CA LYS A 298 4.50 -13.19 9.21
C LYS A 298 5.16 -12.48 8.04
N ILE A 299 4.91 -11.18 7.91
CA ILE A 299 5.63 -10.31 6.97
C ILE A 299 6.62 -9.50 7.78
N ARG A 300 7.91 -9.66 7.50
CA ARG A 300 8.98 -8.83 8.05
C ARG A 300 9.28 -7.75 7.03
N ARG A 301 8.90 -6.52 7.37
CA ARG A 301 9.09 -5.33 6.55
C ARG A 301 10.30 -4.54 7.06
N PRO A 302 11.36 -4.36 6.26
CA PRO A 302 12.44 -3.47 6.62
C PRO A 302 11.94 -2.02 6.56
N THR A 303 12.12 -1.29 7.65
CA THR A 303 11.83 0.16 7.71
C THR A 303 13.06 0.96 7.27
N ARG A 304 12.87 2.23 6.90
CA ARG A 304 13.99 3.10 6.46
C ARG A 304 15.03 3.34 7.55
N ILE A 305 14.61 3.24 8.81
CA ILE A 305 15.46 3.40 10.00
C ILE A 305 16.22 2.11 10.37
N GLY A 306 16.11 1.05 9.57
CA GLY A 306 16.79 -0.23 9.79
C GLY A 306 16.11 -1.17 10.77
N SER A 307 15.02 -0.74 11.42
CA SER A 307 14.17 -1.60 12.24
C SER A 307 13.33 -2.52 11.36
N GLU A 308 12.97 -3.69 11.86
CA GLU A 308 12.01 -4.58 11.20
C GLU A 308 10.64 -4.45 11.83
N GLN A 309 9.64 -4.21 11.00
CA GLN A 309 8.24 -4.26 11.39
C GLN A 309 7.70 -5.65 11.06
N SER A 310 7.14 -6.36 12.04
CA SER A 310 6.51 -7.66 11.82
C SER A 310 5.00 -7.51 11.75
N LEU A 311 4.39 -7.91 10.63
CA LEU A 311 2.96 -7.94 10.43
C LEU A 311 2.48 -9.40 10.49
N ASN A 312 1.42 -9.66 11.26
CA ASN A 312 0.78 -10.98 11.25
C ASN A 312 -0.44 -10.95 10.32
N VAL A 313 -0.55 -11.97 9.48
CA VAL A 313 -1.59 -12.09 8.47
C VAL A 313 -2.29 -13.44 8.60
N ASN A 314 -3.62 -13.39 8.60
CA ASN A 314 -4.47 -14.55 8.63
C ASN A 314 -5.09 -14.79 7.24
N LEU A 315 -4.38 -15.53 6.38
CA LEU A 315 -4.90 -15.87 5.04
C LEU A 315 -6.04 -16.89 5.09
N TRP A 316 -6.23 -17.61 6.20
CA TRP A 316 -7.40 -18.48 6.35
C TRP A 316 -8.70 -17.67 6.32
N GLU A 317 -8.72 -16.55 7.04
CA GLU A 317 -9.86 -15.65 7.07
C GLU A 317 -10.11 -15.03 5.70
N LEU A 318 -9.07 -14.60 4.98
CA LEU A 318 -9.17 -14.16 3.58
C LEU A 318 -9.86 -15.18 2.68
N LEU A 319 -9.50 -16.47 2.81
CA LEU A 319 -10.04 -17.54 1.98
C LEU A 319 -11.47 -17.92 2.36
N GLN A 320 -11.82 -17.87 3.65
CA GLN A 320 -13.11 -18.31 4.17
C GLN A 320 -14.19 -17.23 4.07
N THR A 321 -13.86 -15.99 4.44
CA THR A 321 -14.80 -14.87 4.51
C THR A 321 -14.69 -13.94 3.32
N GLY A 322 -13.61 -14.05 2.52
CA GLY A 322 -13.30 -13.09 1.48
C GLY A 322 -12.84 -11.74 2.03
N ASP A 323 -12.47 -11.66 3.32
CA ASP A 323 -12.00 -10.40 3.91
C ASP A 323 -10.67 -9.98 3.30
N LEU A 324 -10.77 -9.10 2.30
CA LEU A 324 -9.62 -8.58 1.61
C LEU A 324 -8.65 -7.90 2.58
N ASN A 325 -9.06 -7.39 3.75
CA ASN A 325 -8.16 -6.71 4.68
C ASN A 325 -7.02 -7.59 5.20
N GLN A 326 -7.13 -8.92 5.04
CA GLN A 326 -6.05 -9.85 5.33
C GLN A 326 -5.00 -9.93 4.20
N ASP A 327 -5.32 -9.46 2.98
CA ASP A 327 -4.37 -9.45 1.86
C ASP A 327 -3.53 -8.15 1.85
N VAL A 328 -2.46 -8.15 2.66
CA VAL A 328 -1.56 -7.01 2.81
C VAL A 328 -0.84 -6.71 1.49
N VAL A 329 -0.73 -5.43 1.14
CA VAL A 329 0.08 -4.98 0.01
C VAL A 329 1.56 -4.92 0.41
N LEU A 330 2.40 -5.44 -0.46
CA LEU A 330 3.82 -5.62 -0.23
C LEU A 330 4.63 -4.37 -0.56
N GLN A 331 5.78 -4.24 0.09
CA GLN A 331 6.81 -3.26 -0.19
C GLN A 331 8.10 -3.94 -0.64
N ASP A 332 8.99 -3.15 -1.24
CA ASP A 332 10.31 -3.65 -1.61
C ASP A 332 11.10 -4.05 -0.36
N GLY A 333 11.67 -5.26 -0.41
CA GLY A 333 12.43 -5.84 0.70
C GLY A 333 11.59 -6.59 1.73
N ASP A 334 10.26 -6.65 1.58
CA ASP A 334 9.42 -7.47 2.46
C ASP A 334 9.86 -8.94 2.42
N THR A 335 9.94 -9.57 3.59
CA THR A 335 10.18 -11.00 3.75
C THR A 335 8.93 -11.67 4.30
N ILE A 336 8.31 -12.51 3.48
CA ILE A 336 7.14 -13.31 3.84
C ILE A 336 7.65 -14.63 4.44
N VAL A 337 7.27 -14.89 5.68
CA VAL A 337 7.60 -16.09 6.43
C VAL A 337 6.32 -16.89 6.64
N VAL A 338 6.27 -18.08 6.06
CA VAL A 338 5.15 -19.02 6.22
C VAL A 338 5.56 -20.09 7.23
N PRO A 339 5.09 -20.03 8.50
CA PRO A 339 5.49 -20.98 9.52
C PRO A 339 4.90 -22.38 9.27
N THR A 340 5.42 -23.36 10.01
CA THR A 340 4.85 -24.72 10.04
C THR A 340 3.75 -24.77 11.09
N ALA A 341 2.60 -25.36 10.76
CA ALA A 341 1.49 -25.53 11.69
C ALA A 341 1.89 -26.43 12.87
N THR A 342 1.60 -25.97 14.09
CA THR A 342 1.81 -26.76 15.33
C THR A 342 0.80 -27.88 15.45
N ASP A 343 -0.44 -27.65 15.01
CA ASP A 343 -1.53 -28.62 14.99
C ASP A 343 -2.12 -28.72 13.58
N ILE A 344 -1.99 -29.88 12.94
CA ILE A 344 -2.56 -30.13 11.61
C ILE A 344 -3.99 -30.66 11.78
N ASN A 345 -4.98 -29.81 11.57
CA ASN A 345 -6.34 -30.27 11.40
C ASN A 345 -6.51 -30.86 10.00
N THR A 346 -6.77 -32.17 9.92
CA THR A 346 -6.93 -32.88 8.64
C THR A 346 -8.06 -32.32 7.77
N ALA A 347 -9.10 -31.71 8.37
CA ALA A 347 -10.19 -31.05 7.64
C ALA A 347 -9.77 -29.70 7.02
N GLU A 348 -8.80 -29.02 7.61
CA GLU A 348 -8.28 -27.75 7.09
C GLU A 348 -7.26 -27.99 5.98
N ALA A 349 -6.42 -29.02 6.13
CA ALA A 349 -5.48 -29.43 5.10
C ALA A 349 -6.18 -29.82 3.79
N THR A 350 -7.37 -30.44 3.87
CA THR A 350 -8.18 -30.75 2.69
C THR A 350 -8.82 -29.50 2.07
N GLN A 351 -9.26 -28.54 2.88
CA GLN A 351 -9.79 -27.27 2.38
C GLN A 351 -8.72 -26.41 1.71
N LEU A 352 -7.53 -26.28 2.31
CA LEU A 352 -6.40 -25.55 1.73
C LEU A 352 -5.99 -26.07 0.35
N ALA A 353 -5.99 -27.39 0.17
CA ALA A 353 -5.65 -28.05 -1.09
C ALA A 353 -6.57 -27.71 -2.26
N THR A 354 -7.81 -27.30 -1.97
CA THR A 354 -8.81 -26.90 -2.98
C THR A 354 -8.78 -25.40 -3.28
N THR A 355 -7.98 -24.62 -2.56
CA THR A 355 -7.92 -23.15 -2.71
C THR A 355 -6.90 -22.70 -3.77
N THR A 356 -7.02 -21.44 -4.19
CA THR A 356 -6.09 -20.76 -5.11
C THR A 356 -4.66 -20.61 -4.56
N LEU A 357 -4.46 -20.92 -3.28
CA LEU A 357 -3.15 -20.96 -2.63
C LEU A 357 -2.47 -22.34 -2.72
N SER A 358 -3.11 -23.33 -3.32
CA SER A 358 -2.49 -24.63 -3.60
C SER A 358 -1.89 -24.69 -5.01
N PRO A 359 -0.82 -25.48 -5.22
CA PRO A 359 -0.22 -25.63 -6.53
C PRO A 359 -1.25 -26.21 -7.49
N ALA A 360 -1.26 -25.78 -8.75
CA ALA A 360 -2.21 -26.33 -9.73
C ALA A 360 -1.99 -27.84 -9.99
N LYS A 361 -0.76 -28.33 -9.78
CA LYS A 361 -0.35 -29.73 -9.96
C LYS A 361 0.74 -30.12 -8.97
N ILE A 362 0.73 -31.36 -8.51
CA ILE A 362 1.87 -31.99 -7.82
C ILE A 362 2.53 -32.97 -8.78
N GLN A 363 3.85 -33.09 -8.70
CA GLN A 363 4.63 -34.04 -9.49
C GLN A 363 5.08 -35.19 -8.60
N VAL A 364 4.77 -36.42 -8.99
CA VAL A 364 5.13 -37.64 -8.26
C VAL A 364 5.93 -38.55 -9.19
N GLY A 365 7.04 -39.08 -8.71
CA GLY A 365 7.83 -40.06 -9.46
C GLY A 365 7.25 -41.47 -9.26
N VAL A 366 6.68 -42.08 -10.29
CA VAL A 366 6.25 -43.48 -10.22
C VAL A 366 7.28 -44.33 -10.97
N VAL A 367 7.97 -45.23 -10.26
CA VAL A 367 9.09 -46.01 -10.81
C VAL A 367 8.92 -47.49 -10.50
N GLY A 368 9.56 -48.35 -11.31
CA GLY A 368 9.50 -49.81 -11.17
C GLY A 368 8.55 -50.47 -12.17
N GLU A 369 7.92 -51.58 -11.77
CA GLU A 369 7.05 -52.39 -12.65
C GLU A 369 5.63 -51.81 -12.80
N VAL A 370 5.54 -50.58 -13.30
CA VAL A 370 4.29 -49.95 -13.75
C VAL A 370 4.24 -49.88 -15.28
N LYS A 371 3.06 -49.68 -15.87
CA LYS A 371 2.93 -49.61 -17.34
C LYS A 371 3.64 -48.39 -17.94
N LYS A 372 3.66 -47.26 -17.24
CA LYS A 372 4.34 -46.02 -17.65
C LYS A 372 5.17 -45.45 -16.49
N PRO A 373 6.42 -45.90 -16.29
CA PRO A 373 7.30 -45.33 -15.28
C PRO A 373 7.74 -43.92 -15.68
N GLY A 374 7.81 -43.01 -14.72
CA GLY A 374 8.21 -41.62 -14.95
C GLY A 374 7.58 -40.63 -13.98
N LEU A 375 7.84 -39.35 -14.23
CA LEU A 375 7.19 -38.24 -13.52
C LEU A 375 5.74 -38.14 -13.96
N THR A 376 4.83 -38.13 -12.99
CA THR A 376 3.39 -38.04 -13.22
C THR A 376 2.85 -36.78 -12.58
N ASP A 377 2.17 -35.96 -13.39
CA ASP A 377 1.47 -34.77 -12.93
C ASP A 377 0.10 -35.17 -12.37
N LEU A 378 -0.16 -34.84 -11.11
CA LEU A 378 -1.40 -35.13 -10.40
C LEU A 378 -2.01 -33.86 -9.82
N GLN A 379 -3.28 -33.93 -9.43
CA GLN A 379 -3.92 -32.84 -8.70
C GLN A 379 -3.42 -32.82 -7.23
N PRO A 380 -3.48 -31.66 -6.55
CA PRO A 380 -3.24 -31.60 -5.11
C PRO A 380 -4.15 -32.56 -4.35
N ASN A 381 -3.64 -33.11 -3.25
CA ASN A 381 -4.31 -34.15 -2.46
C ASN A 381 -4.61 -35.46 -3.20
N SER A 382 -3.99 -35.71 -4.36
CA SER A 382 -4.09 -37.01 -5.01
C SER A 382 -3.53 -38.13 -4.13
N SER A 383 -4.20 -39.28 -4.17
CA SER A 383 -3.85 -40.45 -3.38
C SER A 383 -2.86 -41.37 -4.09
N LEU A 384 -2.22 -42.26 -3.33
CA LEU A 384 -1.30 -43.28 -3.87
C LEU A 384 -1.93 -44.07 -5.01
N ASN A 385 -3.18 -44.50 -4.86
CA ASN A 385 -3.90 -45.25 -5.87
C ASN A 385 -4.09 -44.44 -7.16
N GLN A 386 -4.37 -43.13 -7.05
CA GLN A 386 -4.52 -42.25 -8.21
C GLN A 386 -3.21 -42.09 -8.98
N ALA A 387 -2.07 -42.00 -8.29
CA ALA A 387 -0.76 -41.96 -8.95
C ALA A 387 -0.45 -43.25 -9.72
N LEU A 388 -0.74 -44.40 -9.12
CA LEU A 388 -0.56 -45.69 -9.76
C LEU A 388 -1.44 -45.82 -11.00
N LEU A 389 -2.70 -45.39 -10.91
CA LEU A 389 -3.63 -45.38 -12.05
C LEU A 389 -3.16 -44.42 -13.16
N ALA A 390 -2.68 -43.23 -12.80
CA ALA A 390 -2.14 -42.25 -13.75
C ALA A 390 -0.86 -42.76 -14.44
N ALA A 391 -0.05 -43.57 -13.75
CA ALA A 391 1.08 -44.30 -14.33
C ALA A 391 0.67 -45.55 -15.16
N GLY A 392 -0.62 -45.72 -15.43
CA GLY A 392 -1.17 -46.82 -16.22
C GLY A 392 -1.40 -48.12 -15.43
N GLY A 393 -1.28 -48.08 -14.10
CA GLY A 393 -1.45 -49.23 -13.21
C GLY A 393 -0.22 -50.14 -13.14
N PHE A 394 -0.40 -51.27 -12.45
CA PHE A 394 0.61 -52.30 -12.33
C PHE A 394 0.88 -53.00 -13.66
N ASN A 395 2.11 -53.44 -13.86
CA ASN A 395 2.40 -54.39 -14.93
C ASN A 395 1.91 -55.79 -14.52
N ASP A 396 0.79 -56.22 -15.12
CA ASP A 396 0.05 -57.45 -14.79
C ASP A 396 0.93 -58.73 -14.82
N ALA A 397 2.03 -58.72 -15.58
CA ALA A 397 2.93 -59.86 -15.73
C ALA A 397 4.04 -59.96 -14.67
N ARG A 398 4.43 -58.85 -14.03
CA ARG A 398 5.70 -58.79 -13.25
C ARG A 398 5.66 -57.95 -11.97
N ALA A 399 4.62 -57.15 -11.76
CA ALA A 399 4.53 -56.24 -10.63
C ALA A 399 4.04 -56.93 -9.35
N SER A 400 4.59 -56.50 -8.20
CA SER A 400 4.03 -56.81 -6.89
C SER A 400 2.90 -55.81 -6.58
N SER A 401 1.65 -56.22 -6.75
CA SER A 401 0.48 -55.37 -6.45
C SER A 401 0.10 -55.34 -4.97
N ALA A 402 0.73 -56.15 -4.11
CA ALA A 402 0.39 -56.25 -2.69
C ALA A 402 0.90 -55.07 -1.86
N ALA A 403 2.05 -54.49 -2.22
CA ALA A 403 2.66 -53.38 -1.51
C ALA A 403 3.62 -52.60 -2.40
N VAL A 404 3.73 -51.30 -2.13
CA VAL A 404 4.68 -50.39 -2.77
C VAL A 404 5.50 -49.66 -1.73
N ASP A 405 6.70 -49.27 -2.12
CA ASP A 405 7.54 -48.42 -1.31
C ASP A 405 7.21 -46.96 -1.63
N LEU A 406 6.69 -46.23 -0.66
CA LEU A 406 6.56 -44.78 -0.71
C LEU A 406 7.82 -44.14 -0.12
N ILE A 407 8.54 -43.41 -0.96
CA ILE A 407 9.73 -42.67 -0.60
C ILE A 407 9.37 -41.19 -0.56
N ARG A 408 9.59 -40.55 0.59
CA ARG A 408 9.26 -39.14 0.81
C ARG A 408 10.47 -38.38 1.30
N LEU A 409 10.79 -37.27 0.62
CA LEU A 409 11.80 -36.33 1.08
C LEU A 409 11.22 -35.46 2.19
N ASN A 410 11.84 -35.50 3.36
CA ASN A 410 11.48 -34.66 4.48
C ASN A 410 12.08 -33.26 4.30
N PRO A 411 11.45 -32.22 4.89
CA PRO A 411 11.95 -30.84 4.80
C PRO A 411 13.38 -30.62 5.30
N ASN A 412 13.91 -31.52 6.12
CA ASN A 412 15.28 -31.49 6.63
C ASN A 412 16.31 -32.15 5.68
N GLY A 413 15.92 -32.52 4.46
CA GLY A 413 16.76 -33.20 3.49
C GLY A 413 16.94 -34.71 3.71
N THR A 414 16.32 -35.29 4.75
CA THR A 414 16.34 -36.75 4.95
C THR A 414 15.26 -37.44 4.12
N VAL A 415 15.47 -38.70 3.74
CA VAL A 415 14.48 -39.49 2.99
C VAL A 415 13.84 -40.50 3.94
N SER A 416 12.52 -40.52 3.99
CA SER A 416 11.74 -41.56 4.67
C SER A 416 11.23 -42.58 3.65
N LYS A 417 11.32 -43.87 4.00
CA LYS A 417 10.79 -44.97 3.20
C LYS A 417 9.72 -45.70 4.01
N ARG A 418 8.50 -45.76 3.48
CA ARG A 418 7.36 -46.48 4.08
C ARG A 418 6.86 -47.53 3.11
N ILE A 419 6.65 -48.75 3.60
CA ILE A 419 5.96 -49.80 2.83
C ILE A 419 4.46 -49.58 3.02
N VAL A 420 3.73 -49.36 1.93
CA VAL A 420 2.27 -49.17 1.93
C VAL A 420 1.63 -50.40 1.29
N LYS A 421 0.75 -51.08 2.04
CA LYS A 421 -0.05 -52.19 1.50
C LYS A 421 -1.16 -51.61 0.63
N ILE A 422 -1.24 -52.05 -0.61
CA ILE A 422 -2.17 -51.45 -1.57
C ILE A 422 -3.51 -52.15 -1.49
N ASP A 423 -4.54 -51.35 -1.33
CA ASP A 423 -5.92 -51.79 -1.46
C ASP A 423 -6.69 -50.75 -2.28
N PHE A 424 -7.04 -51.11 -3.52
CA PHE A 424 -7.79 -50.24 -4.42
C PHE A 424 -9.25 -50.06 -4.01
N SER A 425 -9.76 -50.90 -3.09
CA SER A 425 -11.12 -50.79 -2.57
C SER A 425 -11.24 -49.77 -1.43
N LYS A 426 -10.12 -49.29 -0.88
CA LYS A 426 -10.10 -48.35 0.25
C LYS A 426 -10.01 -46.91 -0.23
N GLU A 427 -10.80 -46.05 0.40
CA GLU A 427 -10.73 -44.60 0.25
C GLU A 427 -9.40 -44.03 0.79
N ILE A 428 -9.19 -42.72 0.68
CA ILE A 428 -7.97 -42.03 1.12
C ILE A 428 -7.74 -42.28 2.62
N ASN A 429 -6.61 -42.91 2.97
CA ASN A 429 -6.24 -43.20 4.37
C ASN A 429 -4.72 -43.38 4.52
N GLU A 430 -4.17 -43.07 5.69
CA GLU A 430 -2.70 -43.10 5.92
C GLU A 430 -2.05 -44.50 5.83
N GLU A 431 -2.82 -45.58 5.96
CA GLU A 431 -2.30 -46.95 6.08
C GLU A 431 -2.16 -47.67 4.73
N THR A 432 -3.14 -47.50 3.84
CA THR A 432 -3.26 -48.25 2.57
C THR A 432 -3.37 -47.35 1.34
N ASN A 433 -3.80 -46.09 1.49
CA ASN A 433 -3.95 -45.17 0.38
C ASN A 433 -3.64 -43.71 0.80
N PRO A 434 -2.39 -43.43 1.22
CA PRO A 434 -2.02 -42.13 1.77
C PRO A 434 -2.06 -41.04 0.70
N ILE A 435 -2.25 -39.80 1.14
CA ILE A 435 -2.15 -38.62 0.27
C ILE A 435 -0.69 -38.42 -0.12
N LEU A 436 -0.45 -38.22 -1.41
CA LEU A 436 0.86 -37.97 -1.97
C LEU A 436 1.24 -36.50 -1.86
N ARG A 437 2.53 -36.27 -1.67
CA ARG A 437 3.13 -34.94 -1.66
C ARG A 437 3.92 -34.75 -2.95
N ASN A 438 4.13 -33.48 -3.31
CA ASN A 438 5.01 -33.15 -4.41
C ASN A 438 6.42 -33.74 -4.17
N ASN A 439 7.00 -34.32 -5.21
CA ASN A 439 8.26 -35.05 -5.21
C ASN A 439 8.28 -36.35 -4.40
N ASP A 440 7.12 -36.88 -3.98
CA ASP A 440 7.06 -38.27 -3.50
C ASP A 440 7.46 -39.22 -4.63
N VAL A 441 8.14 -40.31 -4.28
CA VAL A 441 8.52 -41.36 -5.22
C VAL A 441 7.86 -42.67 -4.80
N VAL A 442 7.04 -43.22 -5.69
CA VAL A 442 6.37 -44.51 -5.51
C VAL A 442 7.15 -45.56 -6.28
N VAL A 443 7.73 -46.52 -5.57
CA VAL A 443 8.50 -47.61 -6.16
C VAL A 443 7.69 -48.91 -6.13
N VAL A 444 7.41 -49.43 -7.31
CA VAL A 444 6.75 -50.71 -7.51
C VAL A 444 7.78 -51.82 -7.71
N SER A 445 7.86 -52.72 -6.74
CA SER A 445 8.75 -53.88 -6.78
C SER A 445 8.23 -54.99 -7.68
N ARG A 446 9.12 -55.88 -8.12
CA ARG A 446 8.79 -57.12 -8.86
C ARG A 446 8.13 -58.15 -7.95
N SER A 447 7.18 -58.93 -8.47
CA SER A 447 6.55 -60.04 -7.74
C SER A 447 7.52 -61.21 -7.52
N GLY A 448 7.49 -61.81 -6.33
CA GLY A 448 8.44 -62.87 -5.90
C GLY A 448 8.38 -64.16 -6.72
N ILE A 449 7.37 -64.33 -7.57
CA ILE A 449 7.17 -65.48 -8.47
C ILE A 449 7.87 -65.30 -9.82
N ALA A 450 8.42 -64.12 -10.11
CA ALA A 450 9.32 -63.87 -11.25
C ALA A 450 10.81 -64.02 -10.88
N LYS A 451 11.13 -64.74 -9.80
CA LYS A 451 12.52 -65.09 -9.42
C LYS A 451 12.98 -66.47 -9.91
N THR A 452 12.18 -67.17 -10.70
CA THR A 452 12.58 -68.43 -11.33
C THR A 452 12.09 -68.50 -12.78
N SER A 453 12.71 -67.71 -13.68
CA SER A 453 12.99 -68.19 -15.03
C SER A 453 14.13 -67.47 -15.74
N ASP A 454 14.49 -66.24 -15.36
CA ASP A 454 15.52 -65.48 -16.10
C ASP A 454 16.73 -65.14 -15.22
N THR A 455 17.44 -66.16 -14.74
CA THR A 455 18.78 -65.98 -14.15
C THR A 455 19.72 -67.08 -14.59
N VAL A 456 20.12 -67.00 -15.86
CA VAL A 456 21.48 -67.37 -16.27
C VAL A 456 22.08 -66.10 -16.85
N ASN A 457 23.11 -65.57 -16.19
CA ASN A 457 23.91 -64.39 -16.53
C ASN A 457 23.30 -63.02 -16.25
N THR A 458 23.35 -62.57 -14.99
CA THR A 458 24.04 -61.30 -14.66
C THR A 458 24.43 -61.32 -13.17
N VAL A 459 25.72 -61.48 -12.89
CA VAL A 459 26.32 -61.30 -11.57
C VAL A 459 26.68 -59.82 -11.42
N ALA A 460 25.85 -59.06 -10.70
CA ALA A 460 26.20 -57.82 -10.00
C ALA A 460 25.01 -57.43 -9.10
N GLY A 461 25.25 -57.27 -7.80
CA GLY A 461 24.23 -57.27 -6.74
C GLY A 461 23.18 -56.13 -6.75
N PRO A 462 22.11 -56.25 -5.94
CA PRO A 462 20.87 -55.47 -6.08
C PRO A 462 20.90 -54.06 -5.46
N PHE A 463 22.07 -53.47 -5.19
CA PHE A 463 22.18 -52.22 -4.40
C PHE A 463 22.70 -51.00 -5.17
N GLY A 464 23.09 -51.14 -6.45
CA GLY A 464 23.66 -50.02 -7.23
C GLY A 464 22.63 -49.05 -7.84
N THR A 465 21.41 -49.50 -8.11
CA THR A 465 20.45 -48.75 -8.96
C THR A 465 19.61 -47.73 -8.21
N ILE A 466 19.41 -47.91 -6.90
CA ILE A 466 18.56 -47.03 -6.08
C ILE A 466 19.28 -45.68 -5.82
N LEU A 467 20.61 -45.69 -5.71
CA LEU A 467 21.40 -44.48 -5.48
C LEU A 467 21.46 -43.54 -6.70
N GLY A 468 21.42 -44.07 -7.93
CA GLY A 468 21.37 -43.25 -9.15
C GLY A 468 20.02 -42.54 -9.34
N ILE A 469 18.93 -43.21 -8.96
CA ILE A 469 17.57 -42.69 -9.06
C ILE A 469 17.34 -41.57 -8.03
N VAL A 470 17.78 -41.76 -6.78
CA VAL A 470 17.71 -40.73 -5.74
C VAL A 470 18.50 -39.48 -6.15
N ARG A 471 19.65 -39.61 -6.81
CA ARG A 471 20.41 -38.47 -7.36
C ARG A 471 19.70 -37.73 -8.49
N LEU A 472 19.04 -38.46 -9.39
CA LEU A 472 18.32 -37.89 -10.53
C LEU A 472 17.04 -37.14 -10.12
N PHE A 473 16.40 -37.55 -9.01
CA PHE A 473 15.16 -36.95 -8.52
C PHE A 473 15.34 -35.89 -7.41
N PHE A 474 16.44 -35.92 -6.65
CA PHE A 474 16.65 -35.02 -5.52
C PHE A 474 17.85 -34.06 -5.64
N GLY A 475 18.61 -34.12 -6.73
CA GLY A 475 19.61 -33.09 -7.08
C GLY A 475 20.69 -32.85 -6.01
N PHE A 476 21.55 -33.84 -5.80
CA PHE A 476 22.82 -33.70 -5.07
C PHE A 476 24.01 -34.14 -5.92
#